data_AF-A0A0H3J864-F1
#
_entry.id   AF-A0A0H3J864-F1
#
_cell.length_a   1.000
_cell.length_b   1.000
_cell.length_c   1.000
_cell.angle_alpha   90.00
_cell.angle_beta   90.00
_cell.angle_gamma   90.00
#
_symmetry.space_group_name_H-M   'P 1'
#
loop_
_entity.id
_entity.type
_entity.pdbx_description
1 polymer ?
#
loop_
_entity_poly.entity_id
_entity_poly.type
_entity_poly.pdbx_seq_one_letter_code
_entity_poly.pdbx_strand_id
1 'polypeptide(L)'
;MKYENLLKKCDNLNLNVKEKDLRARDGMCYGNRIAIRRGLKSDKHKYCVLLEELGHYYTTYGDITDQKDIRNRKQEKRARNWGYKNSAGIVQLISAFEKGIQGRYELAEYLEVTEDYLENAILYYKEKYGLYYEIDNYIVYFEPSLYIMKAFK
;
A
#
# COMPACT_ATOMS: atom_id res chain seq x y z
N MET A 1 -1.45 -3.17 16.59
CA MET A 1 -0.86 -2.36 15.49
C MET A 1 -1.43 -2.83 14.15
N LYS A 2 -1.38 -2.04 13.06
CA LYS A 2 -1.94 -2.43 11.75
C LYS A 2 -1.32 -3.70 11.19
N TYR A 3 -0.03 -3.93 11.41
CA TYR A 3 0.65 -5.16 11.00
C TYR A 3 0.01 -6.41 11.62
N GLU A 4 -0.17 -6.43 12.95
CA GLU A 4 -0.79 -7.56 13.67
C GLU A 4 -2.24 -7.79 13.23
N ASN A 5 -2.99 -6.72 12.99
CA ASN A 5 -4.36 -6.83 12.48
C ASN A 5 -4.38 -7.42 11.06
N LEU A 6 -3.39 -7.09 10.23
CA LEU A 6 -3.25 -7.65 8.90
C LEU A 6 -2.86 -9.13 8.95
N LEU A 7 -2.01 -9.54 9.90
CA LEU A 7 -1.72 -10.96 10.15
C LEU A 7 -2.98 -11.74 10.53
N LYS A 8 -3.80 -11.21 11.45
CA LYS A 8 -5.10 -11.83 11.80
C LYS A 8 -6.03 -11.95 10.59
N LYS A 9 -6.04 -10.94 9.72
CA LYS A 9 -6.80 -10.99 8.46
C LYS A 9 -6.28 -12.10 7.54
N CYS A 10 -4.96 -12.27 7.43
CA CYS A 10 -4.35 -13.38 6.68
C CYS A 10 -4.74 -14.74 7.25
N ASP A 11 -4.72 -14.91 8.57
CA ASP A 11 -5.11 -16.16 9.22
C ASP A 11 -6.57 -16.51 8.93
N ASN A 12 -7.48 -15.53 8.98
CA ASN A 12 -8.89 -15.70 8.61
C ASN A 12 -9.10 -16.07 7.13
N LEU A 13 -8.12 -15.78 6.27
CA LEU A 13 -8.11 -16.15 4.85
C LEU A 13 -7.39 -17.48 4.59
N ASN A 14 -6.98 -18.20 5.64
CA ASN A 14 -6.16 -19.41 5.56
C ASN A 14 -4.79 -19.18 4.87
N LEU A 15 -4.25 -17.97 4.98
CA LEU A 15 -2.92 -17.62 4.49
C LEU A 15 -1.88 -17.86 5.58
N ASN A 16 -0.83 -18.60 5.24
CA ASN A 16 0.28 -18.88 6.15
C ASN A 16 1.39 -17.82 5.96
N VAL A 17 1.42 -16.83 6.84
CA VAL A 17 2.45 -15.79 6.84
C VAL A 17 3.61 -16.20 7.75
N LYS A 18 4.84 -16.22 7.23
CA LYS A 18 6.04 -16.57 8.01
C LYS A 18 7.23 -15.68 7.69
N GLU A 19 8.01 -15.36 8.71
CA GLU A 19 9.30 -14.69 8.53
C GLU A 19 10.40 -15.68 8.12
N LYS A 20 11.07 -15.39 7.00
CA LYS A 20 12.13 -16.22 6.42
C LYS A 20 13.34 -15.39 6.00
N ASP A 21 14.48 -16.05 5.84
CA ASP A 21 15.68 -15.42 5.31
C ASP A 21 15.55 -15.27 3.78
N LEU A 22 15.00 -14.14 3.35
CA LEU A 22 14.88 -13.77 1.94
C LEU A 22 16.06 -12.88 1.55
N ARG A 23 16.79 -13.26 0.48
CA ARG A 23 17.99 -12.52 0.03
C ARG A 23 17.67 -11.41 -0.97
N ALA A 24 16.80 -11.67 -1.94
CA ALA A 24 16.59 -10.77 -3.08
C ALA A 24 15.43 -9.77 -2.88
N ARG A 25 14.43 -10.13 -2.07
CA ARG A 25 13.19 -9.36 -1.88
C ARG A 25 12.74 -9.37 -0.43
N ASP A 26 11.87 -8.44 -0.09
CA ASP A 26 11.36 -8.25 1.26
C ASP A 26 10.12 -9.10 1.54
N GLY A 27 9.38 -9.52 0.51
CA GLY A 27 8.25 -10.46 0.61
C GLY A 27 8.24 -11.50 -0.51
N MET A 28 7.42 -12.53 -0.38
CA MET A 28 7.09 -13.47 -1.46
C MET A 28 5.77 -14.21 -1.21
N CYS A 29 4.83 -14.11 -2.13
CA CYS A 29 3.57 -14.84 -2.14
C CYS A 29 3.62 -16.05 -3.09
N TYR A 30 3.24 -17.23 -2.60
CA TYR A 30 3.09 -18.44 -3.41
C TYR A 30 1.91 -19.28 -2.91
N GLY A 31 0.84 -19.33 -3.72
CA GLY A 31 -0.42 -19.96 -3.33
C GLY A 31 -0.97 -19.32 -2.06
N ASN A 32 -1.18 -20.13 -1.01
CA ASN A 32 -1.65 -19.65 0.30
C ASN A 32 -0.51 -19.35 1.29
N ARG A 33 0.74 -19.24 0.85
CA ARG A 33 1.90 -18.98 1.72
C ARG A 33 2.51 -17.63 1.38
N ILE A 34 2.74 -16.82 2.41
CA ILE A 34 3.43 -15.53 2.29
C ILE A 34 4.69 -15.60 3.16
N ALA A 35 5.84 -15.30 2.56
CA ALA A 35 7.09 -15.10 3.28
C ALA A 35 7.36 -13.60 3.43
N ILE A 36 7.77 -13.17 4.61
CA ILE A 36 8.31 -11.82 4.87
C ILE A 36 9.78 -11.96 5.26
N ARG A 37 10.64 -11.05 4.83
CA ARG A 37 12.05 -11.06 5.18
C ARG A 37 12.23 -10.82 6.69
N ARG A 38 12.88 -11.76 7.37
CA ARG A 38 13.16 -11.69 8.83
C ARG A 38 14.01 -10.48 9.24
N GLY A 39 14.88 -10.00 8.34
CA GLY A 39 15.74 -8.83 8.60
C GLY A 39 15.00 -7.49 8.72
N LEU A 40 13.72 -7.43 8.38
CA LEU A 40 12.90 -6.22 8.53
C LEU A 40 12.59 -6.01 10.01
N LYS A 41 13.09 -4.91 10.60
CA LYS A 41 12.90 -4.63 12.03
C LYS A 41 11.64 -3.80 12.34
N SER A 42 11.15 -3.05 11.36
CA SER A 42 10.01 -2.14 11.54
C SER A 42 8.71 -2.82 11.15
N ASP A 43 7.73 -2.82 12.05
CA ASP A 43 6.39 -3.33 11.77
C ASP A 43 5.70 -2.56 10.63
N LYS A 44 5.99 -1.26 10.46
CA LYS A 44 5.50 -0.49 9.30
C LYS A 44 6.04 -1.04 7.99
N HIS A 45 7.34 -1.39 7.97
CA HIS A 45 7.95 -1.97 6.79
C HIS A 45 7.35 -3.36 6.51
N LYS A 46 7.22 -4.21 7.53
CA LYS A 46 6.54 -5.53 7.37
C LYS A 46 5.09 -5.38 6.91
N TYR A 47 4.38 -4.38 7.40
CA TYR A 47 3.01 -4.06 6.99
C TYR A 47 2.92 -3.69 5.51
N CYS A 48 3.76 -2.76 5.05
CA CYS A 48 3.86 -2.38 3.64
C CYS A 48 4.13 -3.59 2.73
N VAL A 49 5.08 -4.44 3.11
CA VAL A 49 5.44 -5.65 2.37
C VAL A 49 4.26 -6.64 2.35
N LEU A 50 3.64 -6.91 3.50
CA LEU A 50 2.51 -7.84 3.58
C LEU A 50 1.30 -7.37 2.75
N LEU A 51 1.05 -6.07 2.67
CA LEU A 51 0.02 -5.50 1.80
C LEU A 51 0.28 -5.79 0.32
N GLU A 52 1.54 -5.68 -0.11
CA GLU A 52 1.94 -5.98 -1.49
C GLU A 52 1.79 -7.48 -1.80
N GLU A 53 2.23 -8.35 -0.88
CA GLU A 53 2.07 -9.80 -1.02
C GLU A 53 0.60 -10.25 -1.02
N LEU A 54 -0.26 -9.59 -0.24
CA LEU A 54 -1.70 -9.78 -0.35
C LEU A 54 -2.23 -9.29 -1.69
N GLY A 55 -1.71 -8.16 -2.20
CA GLY A 55 -2.00 -7.69 -3.55
C GLY A 55 -1.68 -8.76 -4.60
N HIS A 56 -0.55 -9.46 -4.47
CA HIS A 56 -0.21 -10.59 -5.32
C HIS A 56 -1.21 -11.73 -5.18
N TYR A 57 -1.52 -12.15 -3.96
CA TYR A 57 -2.52 -13.20 -3.69
C TYR A 57 -3.86 -12.92 -4.38
N TYR A 58 -4.34 -11.67 -4.36
CA TYR A 58 -5.64 -11.31 -4.92
C TYR A 58 -5.63 -11.01 -6.42
N THR A 59 -4.50 -10.60 -7.00
CA THR A 59 -4.51 -9.95 -8.32
C THR A 59 -3.52 -10.50 -9.33
N THR A 60 -2.61 -11.38 -8.91
CA THR A 60 -1.59 -11.98 -9.77
C THR A 60 -1.93 -13.42 -10.12
N TYR A 61 -1.63 -13.80 -11.36
CA TYR A 61 -1.78 -15.16 -11.88
C TYR A 61 -0.50 -15.59 -12.60
N GLY A 62 -0.10 -16.84 -12.39
CA GLY A 62 1.10 -17.42 -12.99
C GLY A 62 2.41 -16.91 -12.38
N ASP A 63 3.51 -17.23 -13.05
CA ASP A 63 4.85 -16.74 -12.70
C ASP A 63 5.11 -15.39 -13.40
N ILE A 64 5.39 -14.36 -12.61
CA ILE A 64 5.63 -12.99 -13.08
C ILE A 64 7.09 -12.54 -12.91
N THR A 65 8.01 -13.47 -12.66
CA THR A 65 9.43 -13.15 -12.42
C THR A 65 10.14 -12.54 -13.63
N ASP A 66 9.70 -12.85 -14.87
CA ASP A 66 10.25 -12.21 -16.07
C ASP A 66 9.73 -10.79 -16.26
N GLN A 67 10.52 -9.81 -15.84
CA GLN A 67 10.19 -8.38 -15.94
C GLN A 67 10.39 -7.79 -17.35
N LYS A 68 10.90 -8.56 -18.32
CA LYS A 68 10.92 -8.15 -19.74
C LYS A 68 9.51 -8.19 -20.34
N ASP A 69 8.63 -9.04 -19.82
CA ASP A 69 7.23 -9.10 -20.22
C ASP A 69 6.43 -7.94 -19.59
N ILE A 70 5.78 -7.13 -20.44
CA ILE A 70 4.90 -6.05 -20.01
C ILE A 70 3.69 -6.55 -19.21
N ARG A 71 3.20 -7.77 -19.47
CA ARG A 71 2.09 -8.38 -18.74
C ARG A 71 2.47 -8.59 -17.28
N ASN A 72 3.67 -9.10 -17.03
CA ASN A 72 4.21 -9.32 -15.68
C ASN A 72 4.36 -8.00 -14.93
N ARG A 73 4.94 -6.96 -15.56
CA ARG A 73 5.03 -5.62 -14.98
C ARG A 73 3.66 -5.00 -14.64
N LYS A 74 2.64 -5.25 -15.47
CA LYS A 74 1.26 -4.81 -15.19
C LYS A 74 0.67 -5.54 -13.99
N GLN A 75 0.94 -6.84 -13.82
CA GLN A 75 0.49 -7.59 -12.65
C GLN A 75 1.17 -7.09 -11.37
N GLU A 76 2.48 -6.84 -11.40
CA GLU A 76 3.24 -6.23 -10.31
C GLU A 76 2.64 -4.89 -9.87
N LYS A 77 2.42 -3.99 -10.84
CA LYS A 77 1.79 -2.69 -10.58
C LYS A 77 0.39 -2.83 -9.99
N ARG A 78 -0.39 -3.82 -10.43
CA ARG A 78 -1.74 -4.09 -9.87
C ARG A 78 -1.67 -4.56 -8.42
N ALA A 79 -0.72 -5.42 -8.06
CA ALA A 79 -0.52 -5.88 -6.69
C ALA A 79 -0.16 -4.71 -5.75
N ARG A 80 0.80 -3.87 -6.14
CA ARG A 80 1.15 -2.65 -5.39
C ARG A 80 -0.03 -1.70 -5.21
N ASN A 81 -0.75 -1.42 -6.30
CA ASN A 81 -1.94 -0.56 -6.28
C ASN A 81 -3.05 -1.12 -5.39
N TRP A 82 -3.18 -2.45 -5.29
CA TRP A 82 -4.09 -3.08 -4.34
C TRP A 82 -3.67 -2.75 -2.91
N GLY A 83 -2.39 -2.86 -2.59
CA GLY A 83 -1.85 -2.46 -1.29
C GLY A 83 -2.17 -1.00 -0.94
N TYR A 84 -1.87 -0.06 -1.85
CA TYR A 84 -2.09 1.38 -1.62
C TYR A 84 -3.54 1.72 -1.30
N LYS A 85 -4.49 1.12 -2.04
CA LYS A 85 -5.93 1.33 -1.78
C LYS A 85 -6.39 0.86 -0.41
N ASN A 86 -5.74 -0.17 0.14
CA ASN A 86 -6.13 -0.79 1.41
C ASN A 86 -5.46 -0.15 2.63
N SER A 87 -4.39 0.62 2.44
CA SER A 87 -3.58 1.19 3.54
C SER A 87 -3.48 2.71 3.53
N ALA A 88 -3.49 3.32 2.36
CA ALA A 88 -3.44 4.75 2.09
C ALA A 88 -4.55 5.14 1.07
N GLY A 89 -5.77 4.66 1.30
CA GLY A 89 -6.96 5.00 0.52
C GLY A 89 -7.27 6.50 0.56
N ILE A 90 -7.92 7.04 -0.48
CA ILE A 90 -8.39 8.44 -0.52
C ILE A 90 -9.17 8.82 0.76
N VAL A 91 -10.06 7.94 1.24
CA VAL A 91 -10.82 8.15 2.48
C VAL A 91 -9.91 8.20 3.71
N GLN A 92 -8.85 7.40 3.76
CA GLN A 92 -7.88 7.41 4.86
C GLN A 92 -7.04 8.70 4.85
N LEU A 93 -6.67 9.19 3.65
CA LEU A 93 -6.00 10.48 3.48
C LEU A 93 -6.90 11.63 3.97
N ILE A 94 -8.18 11.65 3.59
CA ILE A 94 -9.16 12.63 4.07
C ILE A 94 -9.35 12.52 5.59
N SER A 95 -9.40 11.30 6.14
CA SER A 95 -9.53 11.09 7.58
C SER A 95 -8.32 11.61 8.37
N ALA A 96 -7.12 11.57 7.78
CA ALA A 96 -5.93 12.16 8.37
C ALA A 96 -6.01 13.69 8.35
N PHE A 97 -6.44 14.26 7.21
CA PHE A 97 -6.68 15.70 7.07
C PHE A 97 -7.69 16.23 8.10
N GLU A 98 -8.82 15.55 8.29
CA GLU A 98 -9.84 15.95 9.28
C GLU A 98 -9.32 15.89 10.73
N LYS A 99 -8.24 15.13 10.99
CA LYS A 99 -7.54 15.10 12.29
C LYS A 99 -6.47 16.17 12.42
N GLY A 100 -6.32 17.04 11.43
CA GLY A 100 -5.29 18.08 11.40
C GLY A 100 -3.87 17.55 11.17
N ILE A 101 -3.72 16.30 10.71
CA ILE A 101 -2.41 15.71 10.42
C ILE A 101 -1.86 16.36 9.16
N GLN A 102 -0.67 16.92 9.27
CA GLN A 102 -0.04 17.67 8.18
C GLN A 102 1.37 17.17 7.91
N GLY A 103 1.77 17.22 6.65
CA GLY A 103 3.10 16.78 6.23
C GLY A 103 3.22 15.26 6.07
N ARG A 104 4.24 14.88 5.30
CA ARG A 104 4.44 13.48 4.86
C ARG A 104 4.80 12.53 6.01
N TYR A 105 5.64 12.99 6.93
CA TYR A 105 6.11 12.17 8.05
C TYR A 105 4.96 11.78 9.00
N GLU A 106 4.18 12.76 9.47
CA GLU A 106 3.04 12.50 10.36
C GLU A 106 1.96 11.66 9.68
N LEU A 107 1.74 11.88 8.38
CA LEU A 107 0.80 11.09 7.61
C LEU A 107 1.26 9.63 7.48
N ALA A 108 2.54 9.39 7.22
CA ALA A 108 3.11 8.04 7.18
C ALA A 108 3.02 7.35 8.55
N GLU A 109 3.27 8.09 9.64
CA GLU A 109 3.10 7.61 11.01
C GLU A 109 1.65 7.19 11.28
N TYR A 110 0.69 8.08 10.99
CA TYR A 110 -0.74 7.83 11.18
C TYR A 110 -1.26 6.64 10.37
N LEU A 111 -0.77 6.50 9.13
CA LEU A 111 -1.14 5.38 8.27
C LEU A 111 -0.38 4.10 8.61
N GLU A 112 0.61 4.14 9.50
CA GLU A 112 1.55 3.08 9.85
C GLU A 112 2.26 2.48 8.61
N VAL A 113 2.61 3.33 7.65
CA VAL A 113 3.36 2.95 6.42
C VAL A 113 4.71 3.67 6.39
N THR A 114 5.62 3.25 5.51
CA THR A 114 6.87 3.99 5.26
C THR A 114 6.61 5.23 4.40
N GLU A 115 7.47 6.25 4.47
CA GLU A 115 7.35 7.44 3.63
C GLU A 115 7.43 7.11 2.14
N ASP A 116 8.37 6.24 1.73
CA ASP A 116 8.49 5.80 0.33
C ASP A 116 7.21 5.10 -0.15
N TYR A 117 6.58 4.30 0.70
CA TYR A 117 5.33 3.62 0.38
C TYR A 117 4.19 4.64 0.20
N LEU A 118 4.10 5.62 1.09
CA LEU A 118 3.13 6.71 1.00
C LEU A 118 3.33 7.54 -0.28
N GLU A 119 4.57 7.85 -0.63
CA GLU A 119 4.90 8.61 -1.85
C GLU A 119 4.48 7.85 -3.11
N ASN A 120 4.75 6.53 -3.17
CA ASN A 120 4.28 5.69 -4.27
C ASN A 120 2.74 5.59 -4.33
N ALA A 121 2.06 5.59 -3.19
CA ALA A 121 0.60 5.62 -3.14
C ALA A 121 0.04 6.94 -3.69
N ILE A 122 0.64 8.09 -3.35
CA ILE A 122 0.26 9.41 -3.88
C ILE A 122 0.49 9.45 -5.40
N LEU A 123 1.65 8.96 -5.86
CA LEU A 123 1.96 8.86 -7.28
C LEU A 123 0.94 7.99 -8.02
N TYR A 124 0.53 6.86 -7.43
CA TYR A 124 -0.53 6.02 -8.00
C TYR A 124 -1.84 6.79 -8.20
N TYR A 125 -2.27 7.60 -7.22
CA TYR A 125 -3.49 8.38 -7.37
C TYR A 125 -3.34 9.53 -8.37
N LYS A 126 -2.17 10.16 -8.45
CA LYS A 126 -1.84 11.12 -9.50
C LYS A 126 -1.96 10.48 -10.89
N GLU A 127 -1.35 9.30 -11.09
CA GLU A 127 -1.46 8.57 -12.36
C GLU A 127 -2.91 8.18 -12.70
N LYS A 128 -3.73 7.92 -11.68
CA LYS A 128 -5.12 7.49 -11.86
C LYS A 128 -6.09 8.65 -12.12
N TYR A 129 -5.94 9.76 -11.42
CA TYR A 129 -6.92 10.85 -11.40
C TYR A 129 -6.40 12.16 -12.01
N GLY A 130 -5.09 12.26 -12.26
CA GLY A 130 -4.45 13.50 -12.71
C GLY A 130 -4.06 14.40 -11.53
N LEU A 131 -4.27 15.71 -11.67
CA LEU A 131 -3.81 16.71 -10.69
C LEU A 131 -4.56 16.64 -9.36
N TYR A 132 -5.86 16.30 -9.39
CA TYR A 132 -6.70 16.23 -8.21
C TYR A 132 -7.86 15.23 -8.41
N TYR A 133 -8.55 14.92 -7.31
CA TYR A 133 -9.74 14.10 -7.29
C TYR A 133 -10.80 14.70 -6.35
N GLU A 134 -12.01 14.92 -6.86
CA GLU A 134 -13.14 15.39 -6.06
C GLU A 134 -13.96 14.22 -5.53
N ILE A 135 -14.30 14.26 -4.25
CA ILE A 135 -15.17 13.27 -3.59
C ILE A 135 -15.97 13.97 -2.49
N ASP A 136 -17.31 13.88 -2.59
CA ASP A 136 -18.25 14.58 -1.70
C ASP A 136 -17.99 16.09 -1.62
N ASN A 137 -17.57 16.57 -0.45
CA ASN A 137 -17.18 17.95 -0.19
C ASN A 137 -15.66 18.12 -0.04
N TYR A 138 -14.87 17.16 -0.54
CA TYR A 138 -13.41 17.21 -0.51
C TYR A 138 -12.82 17.26 -1.91
N ILE A 139 -11.70 17.98 -2.02
CA ILE A 139 -10.82 17.97 -3.19
C ILE A 139 -9.44 17.53 -2.72
N VAL A 140 -8.94 16.42 -3.27
CA VAL A 140 -7.61 15.87 -2.97
C VAL A 140 -6.68 16.16 -4.13
N TYR A 141 -5.76 17.09 -3.93
CA TYR A 141 -4.70 17.42 -4.88
C TYR A 141 -3.50 16.48 -4.70
N PHE A 142 -2.91 16.03 -5.80
CA PHE A 142 -1.70 15.21 -5.81
C PHE A 142 -0.47 15.96 -6.36
N GLU A 143 -0.68 17.12 -6.99
CA GLU A 143 0.37 17.97 -7.57
C GLU A 143 0.03 19.47 -7.35
N PRO A 144 1.00 20.34 -6.99
CA PRO A 144 2.45 20.11 -6.81
C PRO A 144 2.83 19.28 -5.58
N SER A 145 1.89 19.07 -4.66
CA SER A 145 2.05 18.22 -3.47
C SER A 145 0.70 17.67 -3.03
N LEU A 146 0.70 16.72 -2.09
CA LEU A 146 -0.53 16.26 -1.47
C LEU A 146 -1.16 17.39 -0.64
N TYR A 147 -2.34 17.84 -1.06
CA TYR A 147 -3.12 18.85 -0.36
C TYR A 147 -4.61 18.47 -0.40
N ILE A 148 -5.31 18.63 0.72
CA ILE A 148 -6.73 18.31 0.82
C ILE A 148 -7.48 19.57 1.23
N MET A 149 -8.55 19.88 0.51
CA MET A 149 -9.44 20.99 0.78
C MET A 149 -10.85 20.48 1.03
N LYS A 150 -11.52 21.06 2.02
CA LYS A 150 -12.95 20.86 2.25
C LYS A 150 -13.72 22.02 1.63
N ALA A 151 -14.50 21.74 0.60
CA ALA A 151 -15.39 22.71 -0.01
C ALA A 151 -16.64 22.88 0.87
N PHE A 152 -16.89 24.11 1.30
CA PHE A 152 -18.16 24.47 1.93
C PHE A 152 -19.12 24.87 0.80
N LYS A 153 -20.10 24.01 0.52
CA LYS A 153 -21.24 24.31 -0.35
C LYS A 153 -22.36 24.92 0.47
#